data_AF-N8ZRF0-F1
#
_entry.id   AF-N8ZRF0-F1
#
_cell.length_a   1.000
_cell.length_b   1.000
_cell.length_c   1.000
_cell.angle_alpha   90.00
_cell.angle_beta   90.00
_cell.angle_gamma   90.00
#
_symmetry.space_group_name_H-M   'P 1'
#
loop_
_entity.id
_entity.type
_entity.pdbx_description
1 polymer ?
#
loop_
_entity_poly.entity_id
_entity_poly.type
_entity_poly.pdbx_seq_one_letter_code
_entity_poly.pdbx_strand_id
1 'polypeptide(L)'
;MNQWLKAALPAAILLSTNLAHAEGDFKRWSVSAGWMHVMPQGKANPFNVNTSVAEGTNAKIGNITRESFLSTLDPNQVRDNNKNQTVYDRAVWLLDNKTFTNLVYDSATGEIKASNTGSAQINGLESWQNAGTGLEADDVDTLGLTLSYYVNDNVSLQLIGGLPPKVDIQGKGEIVANMTGIASPAGNVQSLVNKQLNLIKDIPITNLGNKSKASSVRAWTPAIEAQYQFGKSGVNKFRPYVGVGLMYAHFSNIKLDSQIGADLVAAGHMIQNIHDGQAGAALDGKTSSANPFVRVKTTDAIAPIVSVGATYDINQNWYGIASVSYAKLNNQANIDVIDANNGNKLIHSSTKIDIDPIITYLGVGYRF
;
A
#
# COMPACT_ATOMS: atom_id res chain seq x y z
N MET A 1 17.57 -15.13 1.93
CA MET A 1 16.99 -16.50 1.95
C MET A 1 17.04 -16.98 3.39
N ASN A 2 15.95 -16.79 4.13
CA ASN A 2 15.97 -16.79 5.60
C ASN A 2 16.08 -18.21 6.19
N GLN A 3 16.84 -18.32 7.28
CA GLN A 3 17.17 -19.55 8.01
C GLN A 3 15.94 -20.39 8.44
N TRP A 4 14.75 -19.78 8.55
CA TRP A 4 13.48 -20.43 8.86
C TRP A 4 13.05 -21.49 7.84
N LEU A 5 13.35 -21.29 6.54
CA LEU A 5 12.96 -22.22 5.48
C LEU A 5 13.70 -23.56 5.57
N LYS A 6 14.89 -23.58 6.19
CA LYS A 6 15.68 -24.81 6.40
C LYS A 6 15.23 -25.60 7.63
N ALA A 7 14.40 -25.03 8.51
CA ALA A 7 14.00 -25.67 9.76
C ALA A 7 12.61 -26.34 9.68
N ALA A 8 11.64 -25.74 8.99
CA ALA A 8 10.25 -26.19 9.05
C ALA A 8 9.98 -27.56 8.39
N LEU A 9 10.58 -27.82 7.21
CA LEU A 9 10.39 -29.09 6.50
C LEU A 9 11.10 -30.29 7.17
N PRO A 10 12.37 -30.18 7.61
CA PRO A 10 13.00 -31.26 8.36
C PRO A 10 12.44 -31.41 9.77
N ALA A 11 11.91 -30.36 10.43
CA ALA A 11 11.26 -30.50 11.73
C ALA A 11 9.98 -31.35 11.67
N ALA A 12 9.16 -31.21 10.63
CA ALA A 12 7.97 -32.05 10.45
C ALA A 12 8.31 -33.53 10.23
N ILE A 13 9.45 -33.82 9.58
CA ILE A 13 9.95 -35.19 9.32
C ILE A 13 10.72 -35.75 10.53
N LEU A 14 11.39 -34.90 11.34
CA LEU A 14 12.08 -35.30 12.57
C LEU A 14 11.14 -35.45 13.78
N LEU A 15 9.99 -34.78 13.77
CA LEU A 15 8.93 -34.97 14.77
C LEU A 15 8.22 -36.32 14.58
N SER A 16 8.04 -36.80 13.34
CA SER A 16 7.38 -38.09 13.12
C SER A 16 8.19 -39.29 13.62
N THR A 17 9.53 -39.19 13.70
CA THR A 17 10.39 -40.28 14.18
C THR A 17 10.48 -40.38 15.69
N ASN A 18 10.31 -39.28 16.44
CA ASN A 18 10.38 -39.27 17.90
C ASN A 18 9.01 -39.40 18.60
N LEU A 19 7.90 -39.14 17.90
CA LEU A 19 6.54 -39.22 18.45
C LEU A 19 5.94 -40.63 18.41
N ALA A 20 6.64 -41.60 17.81
CA ALA A 20 6.24 -43.01 17.78
C ALA A 20 6.38 -43.73 19.15
N HIS A 21 6.83 -43.04 20.20
CA HIS A 21 7.04 -43.58 21.55
C HIS A 21 6.08 -42.97 22.60
N ALA A 22 4.78 -42.94 22.31
CA ALA A 22 3.78 -42.69 23.35
C ALA A 22 3.02 -43.99 23.67
N GLU A 23 3.37 -44.62 24.79
CA GLU A 23 2.65 -45.74 25.40
C GLU A 23 1.18 -45.36 25.70
N GLY A 24 0.24 -46.06 25.05
CA GLY A 24 -1.21 -46.01 25.29
C GLY A 24 -2.02 -46.17 24.00
N ASP A 25 -3.19 -46.81 24.05
CA ASP A 25 -4.12 -47.02 22.91
C ASP A 25 -4.64 -45.72 22.24
N PHE A 26 -4.24 -44.55 22.72
CA PHE A 26 -4.71 -43.24 22.28
C PHE A 26 -3.68 -42.54 21.38
N LYS A 27 -4.06 -42.33 20.11
CA LYS A 27 -3.25 -41.60 19.11
C LYS A 27 -3.17 -40.12 19.46
N ARG A 28 -2.01 -39.70 19.96
CA ARG A 28 -1.82 -38.35 20.52
C ARG A 28 -1.54 -37.28 19.48
N TRP A 29 -1.17 -37.67 18.26
CA TRP A 29 -0.75 -36.72 17.25
C TRP A 29 -1.41 -36.99 15.90
N SER A 30 -1.66 -35.92 15.16
CA SER A 30 -2.02 -36.04 13.75
C SER A 30 -1.40 -34.94 12.91
N VAL A 31 -1.10 -35.31 11.67
CA VAL A 31 -0.73 -34.36 10.62
C VAL A 31 -1.78 -34.39 9.53
N SER A 32 -2.02 -33.28 8.86
CA SER A 32 -2.80 -33.25 7.62
C SER A 32 -2.18 -32.29 6.62
N ALA A 33 -2.41 -32.59 5.34
CA ALA A 33 -2.05 -31.73 4.23
C ALA A 33 -3.25 -31.59 3.30
N GLY A 34 -3.45 -30.39 2.75
CA GLY A 34 -4.66 -30.11 2.00
C GLY A 34 -4.61 -28.79 1.26
N TRP A 35 -5.67 -28.55 0.49
CA TRP A 35 -5.92 -27.29 -0.18
C TRP A 35 -6.43 -26.27 0.82
N MET A 36 -5.85 -25.07 0.80
CA MET A 36 -6.29 -23.94 1.60
C MET A 36 -6.62 -22.77 0.67
N HIS A 37 -7.86 -22.32 0.71
CA HIS A 37 -8.34 -21.17 -0.05
C HIS A 37 -8.63 -20.03 0.91
N VAL A 38 -8.00 -18.88 0.70
CA VAL A 38 -8.09 -17.69 1.54
C VAL A 38 -8.83 -16.60 0.78
N MET A 39 -9.92 -16.11 1.37
CA MET A 39 -10.78 -15.07 0.81
C MET A 39 -10.80 -13.84 1.73
N PRO A 40 -9.97 -12.82 1.48
CA PRO A 40 -10.05 -11.54 2.19
C PRO A 40 -11.44 -10.91 2.08
N GLN A 41 -11.96 -10.36 3.18
CA GLN A 41 -13.28 -9.70 3.22
C GLN A 41 -13.19 -8.19 3.54
N GLY A 42 -11.99 -7.70 3.83
CA GLY A 42 -11.77 -6.29 4.15
C GLY A 42 -11.92 -5.39 2.92
N LYS A 43 -12.08 -4.09 3.18
CA LYS A 43 -12.32 -3.06 2.17
C LYS A 43 -11.20 -2.05 2.16
N ALA A 44 -11.05 -1.36 1.03
CA ALA A 44 -10.12 -0.26 0.87
C ALA A 44 -10.31 0.84 1.94
N ASN A 45 -9.22 1.21 2.61
CA ASN A 45 -9.16 2.39 3.47
C ASN A 45 -8.33 3.51 2.81
N PRO A 46 -8.69 4.79 3.03
CA PRO A 46 -7.98 5.93 2.47
C PRO A 46 -6.48 5.96 2.79
N PHE A 47 -5.67 6.41 1.82
CA PHE A 47 -4.27 6.75 2.07
C PHE A 47 -4.15 8.10 2.78
N ASN A 48 -3.35 8.14 3.84
CA ASN A 48 -2.86 9.36 4.46
C ASN A 48 -1.47 9.64 3.92
N VAL A 49 -1.25 10.83 3.37
CA VAL A 49 0.00 11.24 2.76
C VAL A 49 0.57 12.42 3.52
N ASN A 50 1.88 12.42 3.69
CA ASN A 50 2.69 13.48 4.23
C ASN A 50 3.89 13.71 3.32
N THR A 51 4.35 14.94 3.19
CA THR A 51 5.59 15.24 2.45
C THR A 51 6.54 16.05 3.33
N SER A 52 7.76 16.26 2.84
CA SER A 52 8.73 17.14 3.49
C SER A 52 8.46 18.63 3.25
N VAL A 53 7.43 19.00 2.49
CA VAL A 53 7.03 20.40 2.24
C VAL A 53 6.04 20.82 3.34
N ALA A 54 6.48 21.69 4.25
CA ALA A 54 5.61 22.22 5.30
C ALA A 54 4.60 23.26 4.74
N GLU A 55 3.47 23.43 5.43
CA GLU A 55 2.51 24.49 5.10
C GLU A 55 3.18 25.87 5.14
N GLY A 56 2.89 26.68 4.13
CA GLY A 56 3.46 28.01 3.97
C GLY A 56 4.90 28.05 3.46
N THR A 57 5.44 26.94 2.95
CA THR A 57 6.79 26.89 2.35
C THR A 57 6.89 27.90 1.20
N ASN A 58 7.85 28.83 1.30
CA ASN A 58 8.14 29.79 0.25
C ASN A 58 9.24 29.24 -0.67
N ALA A 59 8.86 28.82 -1.87
CA ALA A 59 9.79 28.28 -2.86
C ALA A 59 9.96 29.26 -4.03
N LYS A 60 11.17 29.34 -4.57
CA LYS A 60 11.38 29.98 -5.88
C LYS A 60 10.73 29.12 -6.97
N ILE A 61 10.13 29.76 -7.96
CA ILE A 61 9.49 29.04 -9.07
C ILE A 61 10.56 28.60 -10.08
N GLY A 62 11.56 29.44 -10.35
CA GLY A 62 12.55 29.15 -11.38
C GLY A 62 11.94 29.26 -12.78
N ASN A 63 12.52 28.57 -13.76
CA ASN A 63 11.92 28.50 -15.09
C ASN A 63 10.70 27.58 -15.07
N ILE A 64 9.69 27.89 -15.88
CA ILE A 64 8.45 27.12 -15.97
C ILE A 64 7.91 27.15 -17.41
N THR A 65 7.32 26.06 -17.88
CA THR A 65 6.61 26.07 -19.15
C THR A 65 5.37 26.97 -19.12
N ARG A 66 4.95 27.42 -20.29
CA ARG A 66 3.73 28.20 -20.45
C ARG A 66 2.51 27.44 -19.93
N GLU A 67 2.42 26.16 -20.30
CA GLU A 67 1.32 25.27 -20.00
C GLU A 67 1.18 25.08 -18.48
N SER A 68 2.28 24.74 -17.80
CA SER A 68 2.30 24.60 -16.35
C SER A 68 1.91 25.91 -15.66
N PHE A 69 2.48 27.05 -16.08
CA PHE A 69 2.16 28.36 -15.53
C PHE A 69 0.66 28.67 -15.63
N LEU A 70 0.08 28.60 -16.84
CA LEU A 70 -1.33 28.90 -17.05
C LEU A 70 -2.26 27.93 -16.30
N SER A 71 -1.86 26.66 -16.17
CA SER A 71 -2.67 25.64 -15.49
C SER A 71 -2.81 25.83 -13.98
N THR A 72 -2.03 26.73 -13.38
CA THR A 72 -2.08 27.05 -11.94
C THR A 72 -2.91 28.30 -11.61
N LEU A 73 -3.29 29.07 -12.62
CA LEU A 73 -4.07 30.30 -12.44
C LEU A 73 -5.56 29.96 -12.36
N ASP A 74 -6.26 30.57 -11.40
CA ASP A 74 -7.72 30.51 -11.35
C ASP A 74 -8.32 31.29 -12.55
N PRO A 75 -9.01 30.62 -13.48
CA PRO A 75 -9.60 31.27 -14.65
C PRO A 75 -10.68 32.29 -14.29
N ASN A 76 -11.25 32.21 -13.08
CA ASN A 76 -12.31 33.11 -12.61
C ASN A 76 -11.78 34.25 -11.73
N GLN A 77 -10.47 34.31 -11.44
CA GLN A 77 -9.90 35.39 -10.65
C GLN A 77 -9.97 36.70 -11.44
N VAL A 78 -10.84 37.61 -10.98
CA VAL A 78 -11.03 38.94 -11.57
C VAL A 78 -9.95 39.90 -11.08
N ARG A 79 -9.51 40.81 -11.95
CA ARG A 79 -8.54 41.85 -11.56
C ARG A 79 -9.24 42.92 -10.71
N ASP A 80 -8.59 43.35 -9.62
CA ASP A 80 -9.13 44.30 -8.61
C ASP A 80 -9.78 45.59 -9.17
N ASN A 81 -9.41 46.00 -10.39
CA ASN A 81 -9.84 47.26 -10.99
C ASN A 81 -10.68 47.13 -12.27
N ASN A 82 -10.98 45.90 -12.76
CA ASN A 82 -11.79 45.76 -13.98
C ASN A 82 -12.55 44.42 -13.99
N LYS A 83 -13.87 44.47 -13.76
CA LYS A 83 -14.73 43.29 -13.61
C LYS A 83 -14.87 42.41 -14.86
N ASN A 84 -14.37 42.88 -16.00
CA ASN A 84 -14.54 42.23 -17.31
C ASN A 84 -13.27 41.56 -17.87
N GLN A 85 -12.17 41.49 -17.09
CA GLN A 85 -10.95 40.77 -17.51
C GLN A 85 -10.39 39.95 -16.37
N THR A 86 -10.14 38.67 -16.64
CA THR A 86 -9.57 37.74 -15.68
C THR A 86 -8.05 37.87 -15.65
N VAL A 87 -7.45 37.45 -14.54
CA VAL A 87 -5.98 37.34 -14.41
C VAL A 87 -5.45 36.35 -15.46
N TYR A 88 -6.20 35.29 -15.74
CA TYR A 88 -5.88 34.30 -16.77
C TYR A 88 -5.79 34.92 -18.18
N ASP A 89 -6.82 35.67 -18.62
CA ASP A 89 -6.84 36.31 -19.95
C ASP A 89 -5.66 37.26 -20.13
N ARG A 90 -5.31 37.98 -19.06
CA ARG A 90 -4.17 38.90 -19.06
C ARG A 90 -2.84 38.16 -19.17
N ALA A 91 -2.69 37.05 -18.46
CA ALA A 91 -1.51 36.19 -18.55
C ALA A 91 -1.36 35.63 -19.97
N VAL A 92 -2.44 35.11 -20.57
CA VAL A 92 -2.44 34.63 -21.97
C VAL A 92 -2.03 35.74 -22.93
N TRP A 93 -2.65 36.92 -22.84
CA TRP A 93 -2.30 38.07 -23.68
C TRP A 93 -0.81 38.44 -23.58
N LEU A 94 -0.25 38.44 -22.36
CA LEU A 94 1.16 38.76 -22.16
C LEU A 94 2.08 37.71 -22.80
N LEU A 95 1.74 36.44 -22.62
CA LEU A 95 2.50 35.30 -23.11
C LEU A 95 2.45 35.14 -24.63
N ASP A 96 1.38 35.62 -25.28
CA ASP A 96 1.20 35.62 -26.74
C ASP A 96 1.74 36.87 -27.45
N ASN A 97 2.00 37.93 -26.70
CA ASN A 97 2.42 39.19 -27.28
C ASN A 97 3.89 39.13 -27.73
N LYS A 98 4.09 39.12 -29.05
CA LYS A 98 5.41 39.06 -29.71
C LYS A 98 6.38 40.17 -29.27
N THR A 99 5.87 41.32 -28.82
CA THR A 99 6.70 42.41 -28.31
C THR A 99 7.38 42.05 -27.00
N PHE A 100 6.75 41.21 -26.17
CA PHE A 100 7.26 40.83 -24.84
C PHE A 100 7.99 39.48 -24.83
N THR A 101 8.02 38.74 -25.95
CA THR A 101 8.58 37.38 -26.00
C THR A 101 10.00 37.30 -25.42
N ASN A 102 10.92 38.16 -25.87
CA ASN A 102 12.31 38.15 -25.38
C ASN A 102 12.45 38.59 -23.91
N LEU A 103 11.48 39.34 -23.38
CA LEU A 103 11.46 39.78 -22.00
C LEU A 103 10.91 38.71 -21.07
N VAL A 104 9.93 37.93 -21.53
CA VAL A 104 9.22 36.91 -20.75
C VAL A 104 9.91 35.56 -20.80
N TYR A 105 10.31 35.13 -22.00
CA TYR A 105 10.82 33.79 -22.28
C TYR A 105 12.34 33.75 -22.36
N ASP A 106 12.89 32.62 -21.96
CA ASP A 106 14.25 32.20 -22.16
C ASP A 106 14.41 31.65 -23.58
N SER A 107 15.34 32.21 -24.34
CA SER A 107 15.52 31.86 -25.76
C SER A 107 16.16 30.49 -25.98
N ALA A 108 16.82 29.92 -24.98
CA ALA A 108 17.44 28.61 -25.08
C ALA A 108 16.45 27.49 -24.74
N THR A 109 15.58 27.71 -23.77
CA THR A 109 14.65 26.69 -23.25
C THR A 109 13.21 26.88 -23.75
N GLY A 110 12.82 28.08 -24.19
CA GLY A 110 11.44 28.40 -24.55
C GLY A 110 10.51 28.56 -23.33
N GLU A 111 11.06 28.61 -22.12
CA GLU A 111 10.33 28.67 -20.85
C GLU A 111 10.21 30.10 -20.33
N ILE A 112 9.24 30.35 -19.45
CA ILE A 112 9.14 31.64 -18.76
C ILE A 112 10.34 31.75 -17.81
N LYS A 113 11.13 32.83 -17.93
CA LYS A 113 12.36 33.03 -17.16
C LYS A 113 12.11 33.08 -15.66
N ALA A 114 13.02 32.51 -14.87
CA ALA A 114 13.06 32.63 -13.41
C ALA A 114 13.02 34.09 -12.90
N SER A 115 13.59 35.03 -13.66
CA SER A 115 13.55 36.46 -13.34
C SER A 115 12.13 37.07 -13.34
N ASN A 116 11.18 36.38 -13.96
CA ASN A 116 9.80 36.82 -14.15
C ASN A 116 8.79 36.04 -13.30
N THR A 117 9.11 34.81 -12.92
CA THR A 117 8.20 33.93 -12.18
C THR A 117 8.21 34.18 -10.68
N GLY A 118 9.35 34.62 -10.12
CA GLY A 118 9.45 34.96 -8.70
C GLY A 118 9.34 33.75 -7.78
N SER A 119 8.48 33.83 -6.76
CA SER A 119 8.32 32.81 -5.72
C SER A 119 6.86 32.48 -5.47
N ALA A 120 6.58 31.30 -4.92
CA ALA A 120 5.26 30.90 -4.48
C ALA A 120 5.30 30.39 -3.03
N GLN A 121 4.31 30.82 -2.26
CA GLN A 121 3.97 30.17 -1.00
C GLN A 121 3.10 28.95 -1.31
N ILE A 122 3.51 27.78 -0.83
CA ILE A 122 2.89 26.48 -1.11
C ILE A 122 2.17 25.97 0.14
N ASN A 123 0.94 25.52 -0.04
CA ASN A 123 0.06 24.96 0.98
C ASN A 123 -0.65 23.70 0.46
N GLY A 124 -1.15 22.86 1.36
CA GLY A 124 -1.90 21.64 1.06
C GLY A 124 -1.05 20.41 0.74
N LEU A 125 0.28 20.53 0.85
CA LEU A 125 1.22 19.43 0.57
C LEU A 125 1.87 18.85 1.83
N GLU A 126 1.65 19.42 3.02
CA GLU A 126 2.25 18.88 4.25
C GLU A 126 1.59 17.57 4.68
N SER A 127 0.26 17.53 4.71
CA SER A 127 -0.52 16.35 5.05
C SER A 127 -1.93 16.39 4.48
N TRP A 128 -2.36 15.30 3.86
CA TRP A 128 -3.75 15.15 3.41
C TRP A 128 -4.17 13.67 3.36
N GLN A 129 -5.48 13.45 3.22
CA GLN A 129 -6.07 12.14 3.05
C GLN A 129 -6.72 12.01 1.67
N ASN A 130 -6.49 10.90 0.99
CA ASN A 130 -7.12 10.59 -0.30
C ASN A 130 -8.36 9.72 -0.09
N ALA A 131 -9.52 10.35 0.11
CA ALA A 131 -10.78 9.63 0.25
C ALA A 131 -11.10 8.81 -1.02
N GLY A 132 -11.76 7.65 -0.86
CA GLY A 132 -12.10 6.77 -1.98
C GLY A 132 -10.92 5.97 -2.56
N THR A 133 -9.76 6.03 -1.91
CA THR A 133 -8.58 5.21 -2.26
C THR A 133 -8.37 4.07 -1.28
N GLY A 134 -7.49 3.13 -1.63
CA GLY A 134 -7.00 2.13 -0.70
C GLY A 134 -6.51 0.86 -1.39
N LEU A 135 -6.35 -0.19 -0.59
CA LEU A 135 -5.82 -1.48 -1.01
C LEU A 135 -6.74 -2.61 -0.56
N GLU A 136 -6.94 -3.58 -1.44
CA GLU A 136 -7.70 -4.81 -1.17
C GLU A 136 -6.86 -6.01 -1.60
N ALA A 137 -6.90 -7.10 -0.83
CA ALA A 137 -6.16 -8.31 -1.16
C ALA A 137 -7.05 -9.25 -2.00
N ASP A 138 -6.48 -9.86 -3.03
CA ASP A 138 -7.18 -10.89 -3.82
C ASP A 138 -7.23 -12.23 -3.07
N ASP A 139 -8.18 -13.06 -3.48
CA ASP A 139 -8.27 -14.45 -3.08
C ASP A 139 -7.02 -15.22 -3.51
N VAL A 140 -6.64 -16.20 -2.70
CA VAL A 140 -5.47 -17.03 -3.01
C VAL A 140 -5.62 -18.46 -2.53
N ASP A 141 -5.08 -19.36 -3.34
CA ASP A 141 -4.96 -20.76 -3.00
C ASP A 141 -3.52 -21.14 -2.63
N THR A 142 -3.40 -22.03 -1.65
CA THR A 142 -2.11 -22.60 -1.26
C THR A 142 -2.24 -23.99 -0.66
N LEU A 143 -1.10 -24.64 -0.46
CA LEU A 143 -1.02 -25.88 0.30
C LEU A 143 -0.99 -25.57 1.80
N GLY A 144 -2.00 -26.04 2.52
CA GLY A 144 -2.09 -26.00 3.98
C GLY A 144 -1.54 -27.27 4.62
N LEU A 145 -0.98 -27.10 5.81
CA LEU A 145 -0.46 -28.15 6.67
C LEU A 145 -0.98 -27.93 8.09
N THR A 146 -1.46 -28.98 8.74
CA THR A 146 -1.87 -28.92 10.15
C THR A 146 -1.11 -29.94 10.97
N LEU A 147 -0.68 -29.57 12.16
CA LEU A 147 -0.17 -30.48 13.20
C LEU A 147 -1.08 -30.38 14.42
N SER A 148 -1.68 -31.47 14.85
CA SER A 148 -2.57 -31.50 16.01
C SER A 148 -1.99 -32.41 17.10
N TYR A 149 -2.02 -31.92 18.34
CA TYR A 149 -1.75 -32.69 19.56
C TYR A 149 -3.07 -32.86 20.32
N TYR A 150 -3.51 -34.10 20.50
CA TYR A 150 -4.74 -34.40 21.23
C TYR A 150 -4.43 -34.53 22.72
N VAL A 151 -4.96 -33.60 23.51
CA VAL A 151 -4.88 -33.62 24.98
C VAL A 151 -5.77 -34.73 25.52
N ASN A 152 -6.93 -34.94 24.91
CA ASN A 152 -7.85 -36.04 25.16
C ASN A 152 -8.73 -36.30 23.92
N ASP A 153 -9.73 -37.18 24.05
CA ASP A 153 -10.64 -37.54 22.94
C ASP A 153 -11.32 -36.35 22.28
N ASN A 154 -11.58 -35.26 23.01
CA ASN A 154 -12.36 -34.12 22.54
C ASN A 154 -11.53 -32.83 22.40
N VAL A 155 -10.37 -32.71 23.06
CA VAL A 155 -9.60 -31.47 23.08
C VAL A 155 -8.25 -31.66 22.41
N SER A 156 -7.92 -30.78 21.47
CA SER A 156 -6.62 -30.76 20.81
C SER A 156 -6.06 -29.34 20.69
N LEU A 157 -4.73 -29.26 20.57
CA LEU A 157 -4.02 -28.06 20.15
C LEU A 157 -3.56 -28.27 18.70
N GLN A 158 -3.95 -27.37 17.81
CA GLN A 158 -3.64 -27.44 16.39
C GLN A 158 -2.74 -26.26 15.98
N LEU A 159 -1.63 -26.57 15.33
CA LEU A 159 -0.81 -25.61 14.58
C LEU A 159 -1.20 -25.70 13.10
N ILE A 160 -1.53 -24.55 12.52
CA ILE A 160 -1.89 -24.39 11.11
C ILE A 160 -0.77 -23.59 10.44
N GLY A 161 -0.27 -24.10 9.32
CA GLY A 161 0.70 -23.43 8.49
C GLY A 161 0.55 -23.88 7.04
N GLY A 162 1.50 -23.52 6.20
CA GLY A 162 1.44 -23.89 4.79
C GLY A 162 2.57 -23.26 3.99
N LEU A 163 2.50 -23.47 2.68
CA LEU A 163 3.36 -22.74 1.77
C LEU A 163 2.87 -21.28 1.71
N PRO A 164 3.73 -20.28 1.99
CA PRO A 164 3.33 -18.88 1.98
C PRO A 164 2.91 -18.47 0.56
N PRO A 165 1.63 -18.14 0.31
CA PRO A 165 1.18 -17.78 -1.02
C PRO A 165 1.76 -16.42 -1.45
N LYS A 166 1.76 -16.20 -2.76
CA LYS A 166 1.89 -14.85 -3.33
C LYS A 166 0.48 -14.30 -3.52
N VAL A 167 0.20 -13.17 -2.88
CA VAL A 167 -1.10 -12.47 -2.94
C VAL A 167 -0.91 -11.22 -3.78
N ASP A 168 -1.79 -11.03 -4.76
CA ASP A 168 -1.87 -9.77 -5.48
C ASP A 168 -2.79 -8.80 -4.70
N ILE A 169 -2.39 -7.53 -4.67
CA ILE A 169 -3.10 -6.48 -3.95
C ILE A 169 -3.66 -5.51 -4.97
N GLN A 170 -4.98 -5.37 -4.98
CA GLN A 170 -5.73 -4.47 -5.83
C GLN A 170 -5.67 -3.05 -5.28
N GLY A 171 -5.48 -2.09 -6.19
CA GLY A 171 -5.54 -0.67 -5.88
C GLY A 171 -6.92 -0.11 -6.14
N LYS A 172 -7.39 0.81 -5.29
CA LYS A 172 -8.65 1.54 -5.51
C LYS A 172 -8.41 3.04 -5.56
N GLY A 173 -9.17 3.72 -6.42
CA GLY A 173 -9.17 5.17 -6.55
C GLY A 173 -7.90 5.75 -7.19
N GLU A 174 -7.75 7.06 -7.06
CA GLU A 174 -6.63 7.83 -7.59
C GLU A 174 -6.03 8.69 -6.48
N ILE A 175 -4.70 8.71 -6.40
CA ILE A 175 -3.96 9.54 -5.46
C ILE A 175 -3.74 10.90 -6.13
N VAL A 176 -4.20 11.96 -5.48
CA VAL A 176 -4.11 13.34 -5.96
C VAL A 176 -3.53 14.20 -4.85
N ALA A 177 -2.58 15.07 -5.18
CA ALA A 177 -2.07 16.08 -4.27
C ALA A 177 -2.77 17.42 -4.56
N ASN A 178 -3.47 17.97 -3.58
CA ASN A 178 -4.23 19.21 -3.73
C ASN A 178 -3.36 20.38 -3.27
N MET A 179 -2.70 21.06 -4.21
CA MET A 179 -1.85 22.19 -3.91
C MET A 179 -2.66 23.49 -3.97
N THR A 180 -2.47 24.35 -2.96
CA THR A 180 -2.90 25.74 -3.02
C THR A 180 -1.75 26.67 -2.68
N GLY A 181 -1.87 27.96 -2.96
CA GLY A 181 -0.78 28.88 -2.69
C GLY A 181 -0.99 30.29 -3.17
N ILE A 182 0.03 31.12 -2.96
CA ILE A 182 0.08 32.47 -3.50
C ILE A 182 1.42 32.64 -4.23
N ALA A 183 1.39 32.81 -5.54
CA ALA A 183 2.55 33.21 -6.31
C ALA A 183 2.73 34.73 -6.27
N SER A 184 3.98 35.15 -6.17
CA SER A 184 4.42 36.54 -6.29
C SER A 184 5.35 36.66 -7.50
N PRO A 185 4.81 36.94 -8.70
CA PRO A 185 5.60 37.14 -9.90
C PRO A 185 6.62 38.27 -9.73
N ALA A 186 7.72 38.18 -10.46
CA ALA A 186 8.82 39.14 -10.39
C ALA A 186 9.05 39.85 -11.73
N GLY A 187 9.95 40.83 -11.71
CA GLY A 187 10.45 41.49 -12.92
C GLY A 187 9.35 42.13 -13.77
N ASN A 188 9.48 41.96 -15.09
CA ASN A 188 8.60 42.61 -16.06
C ASN A 188 7.17 42.05 -16.02
N VAL A 189 6.97 40.84 -15.48
CA VAL A 189 5.65 40.18 -15.40
C VAL A 189 4.85 40.66 -14.19
N GLN A 190 5.51 41.07 -13.10
CA GLN A 190 4.84 41.57 -11.88
C GLN A 190 3.90 42.75 -12.15
N SER A 191 4.32 43.71 -12.99
CA SER A 191 3.53 44.90 -13.31
C SER A 191 2.37 44.61 -14.28
N LEU A 192 2.34 43.42 -14.90
CA LEU A 192 1.46 43.12 -16.03
C LEU A 192 0.34 42.14 -15.71
N VAL A 193 0.49 41.27 -14.68
CA VAL A 193 -0.47 40.20 -14.35
C VAL A 193 -1.16 40.43 -13.00
N ASN A 194 -0.40 40.68 -11.94
CA ASN A 194 -0.78 41.20 -10.61
C ASN A 194 0.39 40.94 -9.64
N LYS A 195 0.41 41.61 -8.48
CA LYS A 195 1.46 41.39 -7.46
C LYS A 195 1.39 40.01 -6.80
N GLN A 196 0.18 39.46 -6.68
CA GLN A 196 -0.10 38.16 -6.09
C GLN A 196 -1.11 37.40 -6.95
N LEU A 197 -0.90 36.11 -7.13
CA LEU A 197 -1.75 35.21 -7.89
C LEU A 197 -2.14 34.05 -6.98
N ASN A 198 -3.43 33.77 -6.85
CA ASN A 198 -3.88 32.61 -6.10
C ASN A 198 -3.64 31.36 -6.94
N LEU A 199 -3.00 30.35 -6.35
CA LEU A 199 -2.73 29.07 -6.98
C LEU A 199 -3.70 28.04 -6.42
N ILE A 200 -4.35 27.31 -7.33
CA ILE A 200 -5.15 26.13 -7.00
C ILE A 200 -4.83 25.07 -8.05
N LYS A 201 -4.31 23.93 -7.62
CA LYS A 201 -3.92 22.87 -8.54
C LYS A 201 -4.04 21.50 -7.88
N ASP A 202 -4.91 20.69 -8.45
CA ASP A 202 -4.92 19.26 -8.20
C ASP A 202 -3.87 18.59 -9.10
N ILE A 203 -2.95 17.86 -8.49
CA ILE A 203 -1.85 17.18 -9.15
C ILE A 203 -2.11 15.67 -9.05
N PRO A 204 -2.55 15.00 -10.14
CA PRO A 204 -2.71 13.57 -10.14
C PRO A 204 -1.33 12.91 -9.99
N ILE A 205 -1.20 12.02 -9.00
CA ILE A 205 0.05 11.32 -8.72
C ILE A 205 0.01 9.96 -9.39
N THR A 206 -0.96 9.12 -9.03
CA THR A 206 -1.10 7.79 -9.62
C THR A 206 -2.52 7.28 -9.47
N ASN A 207 -3.03 6.62 -10.50
CA ASN A 207 -4.33 5.99 -10.47
C ASN A 207 -4.17 4.51 -10.14
N LEU A 208 -4.62 4.12 -8.94
CA LEU A 208 -4.48 2.77 -8.41
C LEU A 208 -5.51 1.82 -9.02
N GLY A 209 -6.71 2.33 -9.31
CA GLY A 209 -7.85 1.56 -9.82
C GLY A 209 -7.77 1.19 -11.30
N ASN A 210 -6.90 1.83 -12.09
CA ASN A 210 -6.73 1.53 -13.51
C ASN A 210 -5.65 0.46 -13.78
N LYS A 211 -5.00 -0.06 -12.73
CA LYS A 211 -3.99 -1.11 -12.82
C LYS A 211 -4.64 -2.47 -12.53
N SER A 212 -4.08 -3.53 -13.10
CA SER A 212 -4.53 -4.91 -12.80
C SER A 212 -4.19 -5.34 -11.37
N LYS A 213 -3.20 -4.69 -10.75
CA LYS A 213 -2.88 -4.76 -9.33
C LYS A 213 -1.99 -3.58 -8.95
N ALA A 214 -2.06 -3.17 -7.70
CA ALA A 214 -1.16 -2.17 -7.13
C ALA A 214 0.18 -2.77 -6.68
N SER A 215 0.15 -3.99 -6.13
CA SER A 215 1.37 -4.67 -5.69
C SER A 215 1.17 -6.18 -5.59
N SER A 216 2.24 -6.91 -5.29
CA SER A 216 2.18 -8.31 -4.90
C SER A 216 3.05 -8.57 -3.67
N VAL A 217 2.61 -9.48 -2.81
CA VAL A 217 3.22 -9.73 -1.51
C VAL A 217 3.25 -11.22 -1.19
N ARG A 218 4.21 -11.66 -0.37
CA ARG A 218 4.22 -13.02 0.18
C ARG A 218 3.72 -13.01 1.61
N ALA A 219 2.62 -13.70 1.86
CA ALA A 219 1.94 -13.74 3.15
C ALA A 219 2.36 -14.97 3.96
N TRP A 220 2.85 -14.75 5.17
CA TRP A 220 3.18 -15.79 6.15
C TRP A 220 2.20 -15.68 7.32
N THR A 221 1.25 -16.61 7.37
CA THR A 221 0.12 -16.54 8.32
C THR A 221 -0.04 -17.82 9.15
N PRO A 222 0.96 -18.24 9.95
CA PRO A 222 0.77 -19.37 10.86
C PRO A 222 -0.29 -19.05 11.92
N ALA A 223 -1.05 -20.07 12.33
CA ALA A 223 -2.04 -19.96 13.39
C ALA A 223 -1.95 -21.13 14.37
N ILE A 224 -2.33 -20.87 15.62
CA ILE A 224 -2.49 -21.89 16.65
C ILE A 224 -3.91 -21.83 17.20
N GLU A 225 -4.54 -22.99 17.34
CA GLU A 225 -5.92 -23.12 17.82
C GLU A 225 -6.03 -24.17 18.92
N ALA A 226 -6.88 -23.91 19.90
CA ALA A 226 -7.46 -24.95 20.74
C ALA A 226 -8.78 -25.38 20.11
N GLN A 227 -8.95 -26.69 19.92
CA GLN A 227 -10.12 -27.27 19.27
C GLN A 227 -10.88 -28.18 20.22
N TYR A 228 -12.21 -28.11 20.13
CA TYR A 228 -13.13 -29.05 20.76
C TYR A 228 -13.83 -29.87 19.67
N GLN A 229 -13.54 -31.16 19.63
CA GLN A 229 -14.08 -32.14 18.70
C GLN A 229 -15.23 -32.92 19.35
N PHE A 230 -16.37 -32.94 18.69
CA PHE A 230 -17.55 -33.67 19.15
C PHE A 230 -17.47 -35.16 18.79
N GLY A 231 -18.21 -35.98 19.54
CA GLY A 231 -18.21 -37.44 19.39
C GLY A 231 -16.96 -38.11 19.96
N LYS A 232 -16.89 -39.43 19.81
CA LYS A 232 -15.83 -40.27 20.38
C LYS A 232 -14.99 -40.93 19.28
N SER A 233 -13.67 -40.90 19.46
CA SER A 233 -12.72 -41.55 18.56
C SER A 233 -13.01 -43.06 18.44
N GLY A 234 -12.91 -43.61 17.23
CA GLY A 234 -13.19 -45.03 16.96
C GLY A 234 -14.67 -45.44 16.98
N VAL A 235 -15.57 -44.58 17.46
CA VAL A 235 -17.03 -44.82 17.44
C VAL A 235 -17.68 -43.97 16.35
N ASN A 236 -17.44 -42.67 16.35
CA ASN A 236 -18.01 -41.75 15.37
C ASN A 236 -17.03 -41.52 14.22
N LYS A 237 -17.38 -41.95 13.01
CA LYS A 237 -16.56 -41.66 11.82
C LYS A 237 -16.57 -40.19 11.46
N PHE A 238 -17.74 -39.56 11.47
CA PHE A 238 -17.89 -38.13 11.25
C PHE A 238 -17.87 -37.39 12.59
N ARG A 239 -16.93 -36.45 12.75
CA ARG A 239 -16.73 -35.71 14.00
C ARG A 239 -16.62 -34.23 13.69
N PRO A 240 -17.66 -33.42 13.95
CA PRO A 240 -17.54 -31.97 13.84
C PRO A 240 -16.65 -31.41 14.95
N TYR A 241 -16.11 -30.22 14.76
CA TYR A 241 -15.32 -29.50 15.76
C TYR A 241 -15.49 -27.99 15.65
N VAL A 242 -15.18 -27.32 16.75
CA VAL A 242 -15.01 -25.87 16.81
C VAL A 242 -13.62 -25.54 17.34
N GLY A 243 -13.04 -24.43 16.88
CA GLY A 243 -11.71 -23.98 17.23
C GLY A 243 -11.67 -22.49 17.55
N VAL A 244 -10.79 -22.11 18.47
CA VAL A 244 -10.46 -20.72 18.76
C VAL A 244 -8.96 -20.59 18.96
N GLY A 245 -8.39 -19.49 18.47
CA GLY A 245 -6.95 -19.36 18.43
C GLY A 245 -6.44 -17.97 18.10
N LEU A 246 -5.14 -17.95 17.79
CA LEU A 246 -4.42 -16.76 17.36
C LEU A 246 -3.67 -17.06 16.06
N MET A 247 -3.72 -16.11 15.14
CA MET A 247 -2.96 -16.06 13.90
C MET A 247 -1.90 -14.96 14.01
N TYR A 248 -0.68 -15.23 13.55
CA TYR A 248 0.34 -14.23 13.34
C TYR A 248 0.53 -14.02 11.84
N ALA A 249 0.50 -12.78 11.38
CA ALA A 249 0.64 -12.42 9.97
C ALA A 249 1.89 -11.57 9.75
N HIS A 250 2.76 -12.04 8.86
CA HIS A 250 3.95 -11.36 8.40
C HIS A 250 4.00 -11.31 6.88
N PHE A 251 4.35 -10.16 6.32
CA PHE A 251 4.31 -9.92 4.88
C PHE A 251 5.69 -9.55 4.36
N SER A 252 6.14 -10.27 3.32
CA SER A 252 7.49 -10.15 2.78
C SER A 252 7.48 -10.06 1.25
N ASN A 253 8.63 -9.74 0.67
CA ASN A 253 8.83 -9.69 -0.78
C ASN A 253 7.79 -8.81 -1.50
N ILE A 254 7.46 -7.67 -0.90
CA ILE A 254 6.52 -6.71 -1.46
C ILE A 254 7.11 -6.16 -2.76
N LYS A 255 6.37 -6.31 -3.86
CA LYS A 255 6.72 -5.79 -5.18
C LYS A 255 5.61 -4.87 -5.64
N LEU A 256 5.90 -3.58 -5.72
CA LEU A 256 5.01 -2.58 -6.26
C LEU A 256 4.87 -2.75 -7.78
N ASP A 257 3.72 -2.36 -8.33
CA ASP A 257 3.58 -2.18 -9.78
C ASP A 257 4.62 -1.20 -10.31
N SER A 258 5.17 -1.47 -11.50
CA SER A 258 6.26 -0.68 -12.06
C SER A 258 5.84 0.75 -12.40
N GLN A 259 4.59 0.95 -12.84
CA GLN A 259 4.12 2.28 -13.18
C GLN A 259 3.80 3.08 -11.93
N ILE A 260 3.13 2.49 -10.94
CA ILE A 260 2.94 3.14 -9.64
C ILE A 260 4.30 3.51 -9.02
N GLY A 261 5.30 2.63 -9.13
CA GLY A 261 6.67 2.92 -8.70
C GLY A 261 7.28 4.13 -9.42
N ALA A 262 7.14 4.21 -10.75
CA ALA A 262 7.65 5.33 -11.54
C ALA A 262 6.92 6.65 -11.21
N ASP A 263 5.60 6.61 -11.06
CA ASP A 263 4.76 7.74 -10.70
C ASP A 263 5.18 8.32 -9.33
N LEU A 264 5.43 7.46 -8.33
CA LEU A 264 5.91 7.88 -7.02
C LEU A 264 7.34 8.44 -7.04
N VAL A 265 8.22 7.92 -7.89
CA VAL A 265 9.56 8.49 -8.10
C VAL A 265 9.45 9.89 -8.72
N ALA A 266 8.58 10.05 -9.73
CA ALA A 266 8.31 11.35 -10.32
C ALA A 266 7.76 12.35 -9.28
N ALA A 267 6.82 11.92 -8.43
CA ALA A 267 6.33 12.74 -7.31
C ALA A 267 7.46 13.11 -6.33
N GLY A 268 8.40 12.20 -6.06
CA GLY A 268 9.61 12.49 -5.29
C GLY A 268 10.44 13.62 -5.91
N HIS A 269 10.66 13.60 -7.22
CA HIS A 269 11.32 14.71 -7.92
C HIS A 269 10.54 16.03 -7.82
N MET A 270 9.20 16.00 -7.88
CA MET A 270 8.39 17.20 -7.69
C MET A 270 8.62 17.83 -6.30
N ILE A 271 8.60 17.01 -5.25
CA ILE A 271 8.85 17.47 -3.88
C ILE A 271 10.28 18.03 -3.73
N GLN A 272 11.28 17.34 -4.29
CA GLN A 272 12.65 17.85 -4.21
C GLN A 272 12.84 19.15 -5.00
N ASN A 273 12.21 19.29 -6.18
CA ASN A 273 12.28 20.53 -6.96
C ASN A 273 11.74 21.75 -6.17
N ILE A 274 10.75 21.55 -5.29
CA ILE A 274 10.28 22.61 -4.38
C ILE A 274 11.40 23.03 -3.42
N HIS A 275 12.10 22.07 -2.81
CA HIS A 275 13.24 22.32 -1.93
C HIS A 275 14.44 22.93 -2.64
N ASP A 276 14.64 22.59 -3.92
CA ASP A 276 15.70 23.14 -4.77
C ASP A 276 15.42 24.58 -5.22
N GLY A 277 14.24 25.14 -4.90
CA GLY A 277 13.80 26.45 -5.38
C GLY A 277 13.50 26.46 -6.88
N GLN A 278 13.01 25.34 -7.40
CA GLN A 278 12.62 25.11 -8.78
C GLN A 278 11.18 24.60 -8.87
N ALA A 279 10.24 25.21 -8.13
CA ALA A 279 8.85 24.74 -8.07
C ALA A 279 8.14 24.70 -9.44
N GLY A 280 8.58 25.50 -10.42
CA GLY A 280 8.12 25.41 -11.81
C GLY A 280 8.55 24.11 -12.49
N ALA A 281 9.78 23.65 -12.24
CA ALA A 281 10.28 22.37 -12.72
C ALA A 281 9.53 21.18 -12.08
N ALA A 282 9.03 21.33 -10.84
CA ALA A 282 8.15 20.35 -10.22
C ALA A 282 6.85 20.17 -11.02
N LEU A 283 6.19 21.26 -11.41
CA LEU A 283 4.96 21.22 -12.19
C LEU A 283 5.20 20.72 -13.63
N ASP A 284 6.35 21.03 -14.20
CA ASP A 284 6.77 20.53 -15.52
C ASP A 284 7.15 19.03 -15.51
N GLY A 285 7.18 18.38 -14.34
CA GLY A 285 7.58 16.98 -14.21
C GLY A 285 9.06 16.71 -14.48
N LYS A 286 9.93 17.72 -14.31
CA LYS A 286 11.37 17.59 -14.54
C LYS A 286 12.08 16.88 -13.38
N THR A 287 13.20 16.24 -13.69
CA THR A 287 14.08 15.64 -12.68
C THR A 287 14.73 16.69 -11.78
N SER A 288 14.79 16.42 -10.48
CA SER A 288 15.41 17.27 -9.45
C SER A 288 16.87 16.92 -9.16
N SER A 289 17.46 17.56 -8.13
CA SER A 289 18.77 17.16 -7.58
C SER A 289 18.79 15.81 -6.84
N ALA A 290 17.64 15.35 -6.32
CA ALA A 290 17.52 14.05 -5.65
C ALA A 290 17.60 12.85 -6.60
N ASN A 291 17.88 11.67 -6.02
CA ASN A 291 17.73 10.37 -6.66
C ASN A 291 16.67 9.53 -5.91
N PRO A 292 15.36 9.77 -6.16
CA PRO A 292 14.29 9.17 -5.38
C PRO A 292 14.11 7.68 -5.68
N PHE A 293 13.84 6.90 -4.64
CA PHE A 293 13.38 5.51 -4.79
C PHE A 293 12.24 5.22 -3.82
N VAL A 294 11.43 4.22 -4.16
CA VAL A 294 10.27 3.81 -3.36
C VAL A 294 10.62 2.64 -2.46
N ARG A 295 10.22 2.74 -1.19
CA ARG A 295 10.31 1.66 -0.21
C ARG A 295 8.93 1.37 0.35
N VAL A 296 8.49 0.13 0.22
CA VAL A 296 7.22 -0.33 0.78
C VAL A 296 7.48 -1.29 1.93
N LYS A 297 6.81 -1.05 3.06
CA LYS A 297 6.81 -1.89 4.25
C LYS A 297 5.38 -2.10 4.71
N THR A 298 5.16 -3.18 5.45
CA THR A 298 3.91 -3.41 6.17
C THR A 298 4.23 -3.76 7.62
N THR A 299 3.28 -3.51 8.51
CA THR A 299 3.37 -3.98 9.89
C THR A 299 2.98 -5.45 9.98
N ASP A 300 3.59 -6.17 10.91
CA ASP A 300 3.09 -7.48 11.32
C ASP A 300 1.80 -7.32 12.14
N ALA A 301 1.02 -8.39 12.23
CA ALA A 301 -0.23 -8.39 12.97
C ALA A 301 -0.47 -9.72 13.69
N ILE A 302 -1.19 -9.65 14.82
CA ILE A 302 -1.74 -10.80 15.51
C ILE A 302 -3.27 -10.65 15.50
N ALA A 303 -3.96 -11.71 15.10
CA ALA A 303 -5.40 -11.72 14.93
C ALA A 303 -6.04 -12.89 15.69
N PRO A 304 -7.19 -12.70 16.37
CA PRO A 304 -7.99 -13.83 16.81
C PRO A 304 -8.56 -14.57 15.60
N ILE A 305 -8.55 -15.90 15.66
CA ILE A 305 -9.14 -16.79 14.65
C ILE A 305 -10.15 -17.73 15.32
N VAL A 306 -11.26 -17.96 14.64
CA VAL A 306 -12.26 -18.96 15.02
C VAL A 306 -12.51 -19.89 13.85
N SER A 307 -12.74 -21.16 14.15
CA SER A 307 -12.86 -22.23 13.15
C SER A 307 -14.03 -23.13 13.44
N VAL A 308 -14.70 -23.59 12.39
CA VAL A 308 -15.66 -24.69 12.43
C VAL A 308 -15.30 -25.69 11.35
N GLY A 309 -15.34 -26.98 11.68
CA GLY A 309 -14.97 -27.99 10.72
C GLY A 309 -15.46 -29.38 11.10
N ALA A 310 -15.03 -30.36 10.33
CA ALA A 310 -15.29 -31.75 10.61
C ALA A 310 -14.14 -32.63 10.11
N THR A 311 -13.96 -33.76 10.80
CA THR A 311 -13.12 -34.86 10.32
C THR A 311 -13.99 -36.06 9.97
N TYR A 312 -13.59 -36.82 8.96
CA TYR A 312 -14.20 -38.10 8.60
C TYR A 312 -13.15 -39.21 8.62
N ASP A 313 -13.30 -40.17 9.53
CA ASP A 313 -12.38 -41.29 9.67
C ASP A 313 -12.60 -42.30 8.53
N ILE A 314 -11.61 -42.39 7.64
CA ILE A 314 -11.59 -43.33 6.52
C ILE A 314 -11.27 -44.73 7.07
N ASN A 315 -10.24 -44.79 7.94
CA ASN A 315 -9.87 -45.97 8.72
C ASN A 315 -9.27 -45.51 10.07
N GLN A 316 -8.66 -46.42 10.81
CA GLN A 316 -8.12 -46.12 12.15
C GLN A 316 -7.02 -45.04 12.15
N ASN A 317 -6.30 -44.83 11.04
CA ASN A 317 -5.20 -43.88 10.96
C ASN A 317 -5.51 -42.70 10.03
N TRP A 318 -6.15 -42.96 8.90
CA TRP A 318 -6.41 -41.97 7.86
C TRP A 318 -7.77 -41.30 8.05
N TYR A 319 -7.81 -39.98 7.91
CA TYR A 319 -9.04 -39.19 7.99
C TYR A 319 -9.05 -38.08 6.92
N GLY A 320 -10.24 -37.74 6.44
CA GLY A 320 -10.47 -36.48 5.73
C GLY A 320 -10.77 -35.37 6.71
N ILE A 321 -10.43 -34.13 6.37
CA ILE A 321 -10.71 -32.94 7.18
C ILE A 321 -11.18 -31.80 6.28
N ALA A 322 -12.22 -31.10 6.75
CA ALA A 322 -12.71 -29.88 6.12
C ALA A 322 -12.99 -28.82 7.18
N SER A 323 -12.71 -27.55 6.89
CA SER A 323 -13.03 -26.44 7.79
C SER A 323 -13.25 -25.12 7.09
N VAL A 324 -13.93 -24.24 7.81
CA VAL A 324 -14.07 -22.82 7.50
C VAL A 324 -13.65 -22.03 8.74
N SER A 325 -12.79 -21.04 8.53
CA SER A 325 -12.24 -20.19 9.58
C SER A 325 -12.42 -18.73 9.25
N TYR A 326 -12.55 -17.90 10.27
CA TYR A 326 -12.56 -16.44 10.15
C TYR A 326 -11.53 -15.85 11.10
N ALA A 327 -10.68 -14.95 10.59
CA ALA A 327 -9.72 -14.22 11.39
C ALA A 327 -9.99 -12.72 11.29
N LYS A 328 -9.96 -12.00 12.42
CA LYS A 328 -10.07 -10.54 12.43
C LYS A 328 -8.68 -9.92 12.29
N LEU A 329 -8.23 -9.75 11.05
CA LEU A 329 -6.87 -9.40 10.69
C LEU A 329 -6.82 -8.05 9.99
N ASN A 330 -6.09 -7.12 10.60
CA ASN A 330 -5.74 -5.84 10.00
C ASN A 330 -4.25 -5.54 10.21
N ASN A 331 -3.67 -4.78 9.30
CA ASN A 331 -2.31 -4.26 9.39
C ASN A 331 -2.20 -2.89 8.71
N GLN A 332 -1.00 -2.31 8.69
CA GLN A 332 -0.74 -1.03 8.06
C GLN A 332 0.33 -1.16 6.98
N ALA A 333 0.06 -0.62 5.79
CA ALA A 333 1.06 -0.43 4.75
C ALA A 333 1.66 0.97 4.87
N ASN A 334 2.99 1.03 4.73
CA ASN A 334 3.80 2.24 4.76
C ASN A 334 4.62 2.32 3.48
N ILE A 335 4.47 3.41 2.74
CA ILE A 335 5.13 3.68 1.47
C ILE A 335 5.96 4.95 1.66
N ASP A 336 7.26 4.84 1.51
CA ASP A 336 8.19 5.96 1.62
C ASP A 336 8.85 6.22 0.25
N VAL A 337 8.89 7.48 -0.17
CA VAL A 337 9.77 7.94 -1.26
C VAL A 337 10.95 8.63 -0.62
N ILE A 338 12.15 8.12 -0.88
CA ILE A 338 13.38 8.50 -0.18
C ILE A 338 14.41 8.93 -1.20
N ASP A 339 15.12 10.02 -0.94
CA ASP A 339 16.29 10.41 -1.72
C ASP A 339 17.50 9.52 -1.36
N ALA A 340 18.02 8.78 -2.33
CA ALA A 340 19.18 7.93 -2.15
C ALA A 340 20.47 8.71 -1.82
N ASN A 341 20.54 10.00 -2.17
CA ASN A 341 21.74 10.80 -1.98
C ASN A 341 22.00 11.13 -0.50
N ASN A 342 20.95 11.33 0.29
CA ASN A 342 21.03 11.79 1.69
C ASN A 342 20.15 11.00 2.67
N GLY A 343 19.25 10.14 2.19
CA GLY A 343 18.33 9.37 3.03
C GLY A 343 17.09 10.13 3.50
N ASN A 344 16.90 11.37 3.07
CA ASN A 344 15.74 12.18 3.44
C ASN A 344 14.46 11.57 2.85
N LYS A 345 13.42 11.53 3.68
CA LYS A 345 12.10 11.08 3.26
C LYS A 345 11.36 12.26 2.63
N LEU A 346 11.09 12.17 1.33
CA LEU A 346 10.37 13.19 0.56
C LEU A 346 8.86 13.03 0.70
N ILE A 347 8.39 11.78 0.67
CA ILE A 347 6.97 11.43 0.80
C ILE A 347 6.84 10.25 1.76
N HIS A 348 5.89 10.34 2.67
CA HIS A 348 5.41 9.24 3.50
C HIS A 348 3.93 9.04 3.23
N SER A 349 3.53 7.82 2.92
CA SER A 349 2.12 7.46 2.74
C SER A 349 1.80 6.23 3.55
N SER A 350 0.66 6.22 4.23
CA SER A 350 0.20 5.08 5.00
C SER A 350 -1.27 4.79 4.76
N THR A 351 -1.63 3.50 4.74
CA THR A 351 -3.03 3.06 4.71
C THR A 351 -3.21 1.82 5.58
N LYS A 352 -4.39 1.72 6.18
CA LYS A 352 -4.82 0.52 6.90
C LYS A 352 -5.29 -0.52 5.88
N ILE A 353 -4.80 -1.74 6.01
CA ILE A 353 -5.27 -2.87 5.21
C ILE A 353 -6.11 -3.74 6.14
N ASP A 354 -7.40 -3.79 5.86
CA ASP A 354 -8.31 -4.77 6.46
C ASP A 354 -8.29 -6.00 5.56
N ILE A 355 -7.95 -7.16 6.14
CA ILE A 355 -7.90 -8.43 5.40
C ILE A 355 -9.09 -9.27 5.82
N ASP A 356 -9.30 -9.41 7.13
CA ASP A 356 -10.41 -10.14 7.75
C ASP A 356 -10.81 -11.44 7.00
N PRO A 357 -9.86 -12.38 6.76
CA PRO A 357 -10.07 -13.43 5.79
C PRO A 357 -11.05 -14.51 6.27
N ILE A 358 -11.84 -15.03 5.33
CA ILE A 358 -12.49 -16.34 5.44
C ILE A 358 -11.56 -17.36 4.80
N ILE A 359 -11.21 -18.40 5.53
CA ILE A 359 -10.27 -19.43 5.08
C ILE A 359 -11.02 -20.74 5.02
N THR A 360 -10.93 -21.45 3.89
CA THR A 360 -11.43 -22.81 3.77
C THR A 360 -10.26 -23.77 3.62
N TYR A 361 -10.38 -24.94 4.25
CA TYR A 361 -9.37 -25.98 4.18
C TYR A 361 -10.03 -27.32 3.87
N LEU A 362 -9.44 -28.08 2.96
CA LEU A 362 -9.85 -29.44 2.63
C LEU A 362 -8.60 -30.32 2.46
N GLY A 363 -8.47 -31.34 3.29
CA GLY A 363 -7.26 -32.15 3.33
C GLY A 363 -7.48 -33.58 3.76
N VAL A 364 -6.37 -34.32 3.74
CA VAL A 364 -6.27 -35.69 4.24
C VAL A 364 -5.17 -35.73 5.30
N GLY A 365 -5.42 -36.43 6.39
CA GLY A 365 -4.50 -36.55 7.49
C GLY A 365 -4.29 -37.97 7.98
N TYR A 366 -3.24 -38.13 8.77
CA TYR A 366 -2.83 -39.37 9.40
C TYR A 366 -2.67 -39.16 10.91
N ARG A 367 -3.21 -40.09 11.71
CA ARG A 367 -3.07 -40.13 13.17
C ARG A 367 -2.09 -41.22 13.58
N PHE A 368 -1.20 -40.90 14.52
CA PHE A 368 -0.20 -41.80 15.07
C PHE A 368 -0.27 -41.85 16.60
#